data_AF-A0A954DJI3-F1
#
_entry.id   AF-A0A954DJI3-F1
#
_cell.length_a   1.000
_cell.length_b   1.000
_cell.length_c   1.000
_cell.angle_alpha   90.00
_cell.angle_beta   90.00
_cell.angle_gamma   90.00
#
_symmetry.space_group_name_H-M   'P 1'
#
loop_
_entity.id
_entity.type
_entity.pdbx_description
1 polymer ?
#
loop_
_entity_poly.entity_id
_entity_poly.type
_entity_poly.pdbx_seq_one_letter_code
_entity_poly.pdbx_strand_id
1 'polypeptide(L)'
;MEFFELMAEGGHEQVVLWSEPSLGYRGVIAIHDTTLGPALGGTRFWNYASGDDAIVDALRLARGMTFKASVAGLLLGGGKS
;
A
#
# COMPACT_ATOMS: atom_id res chain seq x y z
N MET A 1 17.23 2.57 2.62
CA MET A 1 16.08 3.18 1.93
C MET A 1 15.57 4.30 2.81
N GLU A 2 15.43 5.51 2.28
CA GLU A 2 14.82 6.62 3.02
C GLU A 2 13.29 6.51 2.89
N PHE A 3 12.68 5.76 3.81
CA PHE A 3 11.27 5.35 3.73
C PHE A 3 10.29 6.54 3.68
N PHE A 4 10.54 7.57 4.48
CA PHE A 4 9.72 8.79 4.49
C PHE A 4 9.81 9.57 3.18
N GLU A 5 10.99 9.61 2.54
CA GLU A 5 11.17 10.25 1.24
C GLU A 5 10.39 9.49 0.16
N LEU A 6 10.46 8.15 0.15
CA LEU A 6 9.69 7.34 -0.79
C LEU A 6 8.17 7.53 -0.64
N MET A 7 7.69 7.63 0.60
CA MET A 7 6.29 7.95 0.87
C MET A 7 5.93 9.36 0.40
N ALA A 8 6.76 10.36 0.68
CA ALA A 8 6.53 11.75 0.31
C ALA A 8 6.54 11.94 -1.22
N GLU A 9 7.50 11.37 -1.93
CA GLU A 9 7.57 11.37 -3.40
C GLU A 9 6.34 10.72 -4.02
N GLY A 10 5.86 9.62 -3.43
CA GLY A 10 4.67 8.91 -3.87
C GLY A 10 3.35 9.53 -3.45
N GLY A 11 3.34 10.48 -2.51
CA GLY A 11 2.14 11.10 -1.95
C GLY A 11 1.35 10.16 -1.02
N HIS A 12 2.03 9.24 -0.31
CA HIS A 12 1.37 8.25 0.54
C HIS A 12 1.00 8.81 1.93
N GLU A 13 -0.25 8.60 2.34
CA GLU A 13 -0.73 8.92 3.68
C GLU A 13 -0.15 8.00 4.77
N GLN A 14 -0.10 6.68 4.52
CA GLN A 14 0.24 5.72 5.56
C GLN A 14 0.85 4.42 5.02
N VAL A 15 1.76 3.84 5.79
CA VAL A 15 2.17 2.45 5.67
C VAL A 15 2.13 1.79 7.05
N VAL A 16 1.57 0.59 7.11
CA VAL A 16 1.51 -0.25 8.31
C VAL A 16 2.28 -1.54 8.06
N LEU A 17 3.29 -1.79 8.89
CA LEU A 17 4.05 -3.03 8.87
C LEU A 17 3.52 -3.95 9.97
N TRP A 18 3.18 -5.18 9.60
CA TRP A 18 2.70 -6.21 10.51
C TRP A 18 3.72 -7.33 10.66
N SER A 19 3.96 -7.78 11.89
CA SER A 19 4.78 -8.95 12.18
C SER A 19 4.06 -9.80 13.22
N GLU A 20 3.76 -11.05 12.86
CA GLU A 20 3.22 -12.05 13.79
C GLU A 20 4.11 -13.30 13.76
N PRO A 21 5.17 -13.32 14.61
CA PRO A 21 6.15 -14.40 14.61
C PRO A 21 5.55 -15.77 14.93
N SER A 22 4.49 -15.85 15.74
CA SER A 22 3.87 -17.12 16.12
C SER A 22 3.22 -17.84 14.93
N LEU A 23 2.82 -17.07 13.91
CA LEU A 23 2.25 -17.57 12.66
C LEU A 23 3.25 -17.52 11.48
N GLY A 24 4.47 -17.01 11.72
CA GLY A 24 5.44 -16.71 10.67
C GLY A 24 4.97 -15.64 9.67
N TYR A 25 3.99 -14.82 10.04
CA TYR A 25 3.36 -13.86 9.14
C TYR A 25 4.08 -12.50 9.19
N ARG A 26 4.26 -11.93 8.00
CA ARG A 26 4.67 -10.54 7.80
C ARG A 26 3.76 -9.92 6.74
N GLY A 27 3.36 -8.68 6.96
CA GLY A 27 2.46 -7.96 6.07
C GLY A 27 2.84 -6.49 5.94
N VAL A 28 2.49 -5.91 4.80
CA VAL A 28 2.58 -4.47 4.55
C VAL A 28 1.22 -4.01 4.10
N ILE A 29 0.68 -2.96 4.71
CA ILE A 29 -0.53 -2.29 4.23
C ILE A 29 -0.14 -0.87 3.86
N ALA A 30 -0.30 -0.50 2.60
CA ALA A 30 -0.04 0.85 2.11
C ALA A 30 -1.36 1.55 1.79
N ILE A 31 -1.52 2.78 2.27
CA ILE A 31 -2.62 3.68 1.94
C ILE A 31 -1.99 4.86 1.21
N HIS A 32 -2.43 5.09 -0.03
CA HIS A 32 -1.93 6.20 -0.84
C HIS A 32 -2.74 7.47 -0.58
N ASP A 33 -4.04 7.44 -0.85
CA ASP A 33 -4.92 8.62 -0.69
C ASP A 33 -6.32 8.16 -0.30
N THR A 34 -6.94 8.89 0.63
CA THR A 34 -8.32 8.68 1.11
C THR A 34 -9.23 9.89 0.87
N THR A 35 -8.82 10.84 0.01
CA THR A 35 -9.55 12.08 -0.26
C THR A 35 -10.99 11.83 -0.75
N LEU A 36 -11.18 10.84 -1.63
CA LEU A 36 -12.51 10.50 -2.19
C LEU A 36 -13.34 9.57 -1.29
N GLY A 37 -12.73 8.97 -0.27
CA GLY A 37 -13.36 7.99 0.59
C GLY A 37 -12.38 6.93 1.12
N PRO A 38 -12.88 5.87 1.79
CA PRO A 38 -12.04 4.82 2.35
C PRO A 38 -11.16 4.15 1.29
N ALA A 39 -9.93 3.81 1.67
CA ALA A 39 -9.01 3.12 0.77
C ALA A 39 -9.51 1.70 0.47
N LEU A 40 -9.72 1.39 -0.81
CA LEU A 40 -10.02 0.04 -1.27
C LEU A 40 -8.80 -0.55 -1.99
N GLY A 41 -8.50 -1.80 -1.68
CA GLY A 41 -7.37 -2.55 -2.23
C GLY A 41 -7.52 -4.03 -1.96
N GLY A 42 -7.10 -4.87 -2.92
CA GLY A 42 -7.01 -6.32 -2.67
C GLY A 42 -5.71 -6.69 -1.97
N THR A 43 -5.70 -7.81 -1.26
CA THR A 43 -4.51 -8.39 -0.63
C THR A 43 -3.72 -9.25 -1.62
N ARG A 44 -2.41 -9.08 -1.69
CA ARG A 44 -1.48 -9.93 -2.45
C ARG A 44 -0.65 -10.77 -1.48
N PHE A 45 -0.69 -12.09 -1.67
CA PHE A 45 0.24 -13.00 -1.01
C PHE A 45 1.32 -13.44 -2.01
N TRP A 46 2.57 -13.07 -1.77
CA TRP A 46 3.67 -13.29 -2.72
C TRP A 46 5.02 -13.45 -2.01
N ASN A 47 5.94 -14.18 -2.65
CA ASN A 47 7.33 -14.33 -2.19
C ASN A 47 8.19 -13.22 -2.78
N TYR A 48 8.63 -12.28 -1.93
CA TYR A 48 9.58 -11.24 -2.31
C TYR A 48 11.01 -11.63 -1.90
N ALA A 49 12.01 -11.10 -2.62
CA ALA A 49 13.41 -11.34 -2.29
C ALA A 49 13.81 -10.63 -0.98
N SER A 50 13.18 -9.50 -0.67
CA SER A 50 13.38 -8.74 0.57
C SER A 50 12.08 -8.08 1.07
N GLY A 51 12.10 -7.61 2.33
CA GLY A 51 10.98 -6.81 2.87
C GLY A 51 10.85 -5.45 2.18
N ASP A 52 11.98 -4.87 1.78
CA ASP A 52 12.04 -3.62 1.03
C ASP A 52 11.30 -3.74 -0.32
N ASP A 53 11.50 -4.86 -1.04
CA ASP A 53 10.78 -5.13 -2.30
C ASP A 53 9.26 -5.23 -2.08
N ALA A 54 8.83 -5.85 -0.97
CA ALA A 54 7.41 -5.95 -0.63
C ALA A 54 6.80 -4.58 -0.33
N ILE A 55 7.53 -3.71 0.37
CA ILE A 55 7.12 -2.34 0.67
C ILE A 55 6.98 -1.51 -0.61
N VAL A 56 8.00 -1.54 -1.47
CA VAL A 56 7.98 -0.81 -2.75
C VAL A 56 6.81 -1.26 -3.63
N ASP A 57 6.53 -2.57 -3.69
CA ASP A 57 5.38 -3.07 -4.46
C ASP A 57 4.04 -2.65 -3.85
N ALA A 58 3.89 -2.71 -2.52
CA ALA A 58 2.67 -2.28 -1.83
C ALA A 58 2.38 -0.79 -2.08
N LEU A 59 3.38 0.09 -1.95
CA LEU A 59 3.27 1.52 -2.24
C LEU A 59 2.85 1.75 -3.70
N ARG A 60 3.59 1.17 -4.66
CA ARG A 60 3.31 1.30 -6.10
C ARG A 60 1.88 0.89 -6.46
N LEU A 61 1.39 -0.21 -5.87
CA LEU A 61 0.06 -0.73 -6.14
C LEU A 61 -1.04 0.07 -5.45
N ALA A 62 -0.83 0.55 -4.22
CA ALA A 62 -1.79 1.42 -3.52
C ALA A 62 -2.04 2.72 -4.31
N ARG A 63 -0.96 3.32 -4.84
CA ARG A 63 -1.04 4.48 -5.74
C ARG A 63 -1.82 4.16 -7.02
N GLY A 64 -1.57 3.00 -7.62
CA GLY A 64 -2.35 2.53 -8.77
C GLY A 64 -3.84 2.35 -8.45
N MET A 65 -4.18 1.92 -7.23
CA MET A 65 -5.57 1.78 -6.78
C MET A 65 -6.27 3.13 -6.64
N THR A 66 -5.59 4.18 -6.16
CA THR A 66 -6.17 5.55 -6.12
C THR A 66 -6.57 5.99 -7.53
N PHE A 67 -5.65 5.92 -8.50
CA PHE A 67 -5.96 6.32 -9.88
C PHE A 67 -7.05 5.46 -10.51
N LYS A 68 -7.05 4.16 -10.23
CA LYS A 68 -8.08 3.25 -10.72
C LYS A 68 -9.46 3.61 -10.16
N ALA A 69 -9.56 3.86 -8.86
CA ALA A 69 -10.82 4.22 -8.22
C ALA A 69 -11.33 5.58 -8.71
N SER A 70 -10.41 6.57 -8.81
CA SER A 70 -10.76 7.92 -9.25
C SER A 70 -11.25 7.95 -10.70
N VAL A 71 -10.56 7.28 -11.63
CA VAL A 71 -10.98 7.24 -13.05
C VAL A 71 -12.25 6.42 -13.26
N ALA A 72 -12.53 5.45 -12.38
CA ALA A 72 -13.78 4.70 -12.38
C ALA A 72 -14.97 5.46 -11.76
N GLY A 73 -14.75 6.67 -11.23
CA GLY A 73 -15.81 7.48 -10.60
C GLY A 73 -16.31 6.91 -9.28
N LEU A 74 -15.49 6.14 -8.57
CA LEU A 74 -15.84 5.55 -7.27
C LEU A 74 -15.50 6.52 -6.12
N LEU A 75 -16.34 6.54 -5.09
CA LEU A 75 -16.08 7.27 -3.84
C LEU A 75 -15.16 6.47 -2.92
N LEU A 76 -13.99 6.10 -3.44
CA LEU A 76 -13.01 5.25 -2.78
C LEU A 76 -11.60 5.81 -3.01
N GLY A 77 -10.78 5.69 -1.97
CA GLY A 77 -9.35 5.92 -2.03
C GLY A 77 -8.59 4.69 -2.56
N GLY A 78 -7.25 4.74 -2.46
CA GLY A 78 -6.38 3.66 -2.90
C GLY A 78 -5.57 3.04 -1.78
N GLY A 79 -5.76 1.74 -1.57
CA GLY A 79 -4.97 0.95 -0.63
C GLY A 79 -4.42 -0.31 -1.27
N LYS A 80 -3.48 -0.96 -0.57
CA LYS A 80 -2.99 -2.28 -0.95
C LYS A 80 -2.38 -3.02 0.25
N SER A 81 -2.52 -4.34 0.25
CA SER A 81 -1.71 -5.26 1.05
C SER A 81 -1.11 -6.38 0.23
#